data_AF-A0A8J7IN81-F1
#
_entry.id   AF-A0A8J7IN81-F1
#
_cell.length_a   1.000
_cell.length_b   1.000
_cell.length_c   1.000
_cell.angle_alpha   90.00
_cell.angle_beta   90.00
_cell.angle_gamma   90.00
#
_symmetry.space_group_name_H-M   'P 1'
#
loop_
_entity.id
_entity.type
_entity.pdbx_description
1 polymer ?
#
loop_
_entity_poly.entity_id
_entity_poly.type
_entity_poly.pdbx_seq_one_letter_code
_entity_poly.pdbx_strand_id
1 'polypeptide(L)'
;MDSNEEYRTALMQFEEHHDHLVEQLNSAFNLLVVGASIQTVENVLDDLVDYATFHFAYEDAWLAKHGYPRNEHRMECVRFAESLSDIRKEYTGGRKPIVEILTFVKKWVTAHIASPYPLPAPR
;
A
#
# COMPACT_ATOMS: atom_id res chain seq x y z
N MET A 1 19.54 11.43 -20.60
CA MET A 1 18.88 11.77 -19.34
C MET A 1 19.83 11.40 -18.24
N ASP A 2 20.11 12.32 -17.33
CA ASP A 2 21.05 12.13 -16.23
C ASP A 2 20.43 11.11 -15.25
N SER A 3 21.16 10.05 -14.89
CA SER A 3 20.62 8.96 -14.04
C SER A 3 20.07 9.46 -12.70
N ASN A 4 20.56 10.63 -12.25
CA ASN A 4 20.11 11.31 -11.04
C ASN A 4 18.74 12.00 -11.20
N GLU A 5 18.40 12.44 -12.41
CA GLU A 5 17.09 13.03 -12.73
C GLU A 5 16.02 11.94 -12.77
N GLU A 6 16.26 10.83 -13.47
CA GLU A 6 15.35 9.67 -13.51
C GLU A 6 15.08 9.11 -12.11
N TYR A 7 16.13 9.04 -11.27
CA TYR A 7 16.02 8.62 -9.88
C TYR A 7 15.11 9.54 -9.06
N ARG A 8 15.29 10.86 -9.16
CA ARG A 8 14.44 11.84 -8.45
C ARG A 8 13.00 11.81 -8.94
N THR A 9 12.78 11.65 -10.25
CA THR A 9 11.43 11.50 -10.80
C THR A 9 10.73 10.27 -10.22
N ALA A 10 11.42 9.14 -10.13
CA ALA A 10 10.84 7.94 -9.55
C ALA A 10 10.51 8.12 -8.05
N LEU A 11 11.39 8.76 -7.28
CA LEU A 11 11.12 9.09 -5.89
C LEU A 11 9.86 9.95 -5.71
N MET A 12 9.72 11.00 -6.51
CA MET A 12 8.52 11.84 -6.48
C MET A 12 7.25 11.04 -6.80
N GLN A 13 7.32 10.13 -7.78
CA GLN A 13 6.19 9.26 -8.12
C GLN A 13 5.84 8.26 -7.01
N PHE A 14 6.84 7.71 -6.31
CA PHE A 14 6.60 6.85 -5.15
C PHE A 14 5.93 7.63 -4.02
N GLU A 15 6.41 8.85 -3.73
CA GLU A 15 5.77 9.76 -2.76
C GLU A 15 4.31 10.07 -3.14
N GLU A 16 4.03 10.38 -4.40
CA GLU A 16 2.66 10.61 -4.89
C GLU A 16 1.75 9.38 -4.69
N HIS A 17 2.25 8.18 -4.96
CA HIS A 17 1.50 6.94 -4.73
C HIS A 17 1.25 6.70 -3.23
N HIS A 18 2.23 6.98 -2.37
CA HIS A 18 2.08 6.86 -0.92
C HIS A 18 1.05 7.82 -0.36
N ASP A 19 1.07 9.08 -0.81
CA ASP A 19 0.07 10.08 -0.42
C ASP A 19 -1.34 9.62 -0.81
N HIS A 20 -1.51 9.06 -2.01
CA HIS A 20 -2.79 8.50 -2.44
C HIS A 20 -3.29 7.35 -1.56
N LEU A 21 -2.41 6.42 -1.19
CA LEU A 21 -2.74 5.32 -0.25
C LEU A 21 -3.20 5.87 1.11
N VAL A 22 -2.53 6.90 1.61
CA VAL A 22 -2.88 7.54 2.89
C VAL A 22 -4.23 8.26 2.78
N GLU A 23 -4.50 8.94 1.67
CA GLU A 23 -5.78 9.60 1.40
C GLU A 23 -6.94 8.61 1.35
N GLN A 24 -6.80 7.51 0.62
CA GLN A 24 -7.81 6.45 0.54
C GLN A 24 -8.10 5.84 1.93
N LEU A 25 -7.04 5.58 2.71
CA LEU A 25 -7.17 5.08 4.08
C LEU A 25 -7.90 6.08 4.99
N ASN A 26 -7.55 7.36 4.91
CA ASN A 26 -8.22 8.42 5.66
C ASN A 26 -9.70 8.53 5.29
N SER A 27 -10.02 8.42 3.99
CA SER A 27 -11.39 8.39 3.48
C SER A 27 -12.19 7.24 4.09
N ALA A 28 -11.62 6.02 4.14
CA ALA A 28 -12.27 4.87 4.73
C ALA A 28 -12.55 5.05 6.24
N PHE A 29 -11.61 5.64 7.00
CA PHE A 29 -11.85 5.98 8.40
C PHE A 29 -12.94 7.06 8.57
N ASN A 30 -12.93 8.10 7.72
CA ASN A 30 -13.93 9.16 7.79
C ASN A 30 -15.34 8.63 7.51
N LEU A 31 -15.48 7.71 6.55
CA LEU A 31 -16.75 7.03 6.26
C LEU A 31 -17.32 6.30 7.48
N LEU A 32 -16.47 5.67 8.30
CA LEU A 32 -16.92 5.09 9.58
C LEU A 32 -17.40 6.16 10.57
N VAL A 33 -16.70 7.29 10.67
CA VAL A 33 -17.04 8.37 11.61
C VAL A 33 -18.39 9.00 11.27
N VAL A 34 -18.68 9.21 9.98
CA VAL A 34 -19.96 9.78 9.53
C VAL A 34 -21.11 8.76 9.51
N GLY A 35 -20.86 7.51 9.90
CA GLY A 35 -21.87 6.45 9.94
C GLY A 35 -22.30 5.97 8.55
N ALA A 36 -21.40 6.01 7.57
CA ALA A 36 -21.66 5.47 6.24
C ALA A 36 -21.98 3.97 6.29
N SER A 37 -22.61 3.46 5.24
CA SER A 37 -22.89 2.03 5.14
C SER A 37 -21.59 1.24 5.10
N ILE A 38 -21.61 0.06 5.68
CA ILE A 38 -20.45 -0.84 5.70
C ILE A 38 -20.00 -1.20 4.29
N GLN A 39 -20.94 -1.41 3.36
CA GLN A 39 -20.64 -1.65 1.94
C GLN A 39 -19.83 -0.50 1.31
N THR A 40 -20.10 0.74 1.71
CA THR A 40 -19.34 1.91 1.21
C THR A 40 -17.89 1.88 1.69
N VAL A 41 -17.66 1.47 2.94
CA VAL A 41 -16.31 1.32 3.50
C VAL A 41 -15.56 0.17 2.84
N GLU A 42 -16.25 -0.94 2.57
CA GLU A 42 -15.68 -2.09 1.84
C GLU A 42 -15.20 -1.71 0.45
N ASN A 43 -15.98 -0.93 -0.30
CA ASN A 43 -15.58 -0.52 -1.64
C ASN A 43 -14.28 0.31 -1.63
N VAL A 44 -14.15 1.24 -0.67
CA VAL A 44 -12.91 2.02 -0.51
C VAL A 44 -11.74 1.14 -0.07
N LEU A 45 -12.00 0.13 0.75
CA LEU A 45 -10.99 -0.86 1.12
C LEU A 45 -10.50 -1.66 -0.09
N ASP A 46 -11.42 -2.16 -0.93
CA ASP A 46 -11.07 -2.89 -2.15
C ASP A 46 -10.25 -1.99 -3.11
N ASP A 47 -10.64 -0.73 -3.28
CA ASP A 47 -9.87 0.24 -4.09
C ASP A 47 -8.46 0.49 -3.52
N LEU A 48 -8.33 0.57 -2.19
CA LEU A 48 -7.05 0.73 -1.50
C LEU A 48 -6.15 -0.51 -1.69
N VAL A 49 -6.73 -1.71 -1.64
CA VAL A 49 -6.01 -2.99 -1.90
C VAL A 49 -5.46 -3.01 -3.32
N ASP A 50 -6.31 -2.68 -4.28
CA ASP A 50 -5.96 -2.70 -5.70
C ASP A 50 -4.87 -1.68 -6.01
N TYR A 51 -4.98 -0.47 -5.44
CA TYR A 51 -3.97 0.57 -5.62
C TYR A 51 -2.63 0.22 -4.96
N ALA A 52 -2.64 -0.35 -3.76
CA ALA A 52 -1.41 -0.83 -3.11
C ALA A 52 -0.70 -1.90 -3.95
N THR A 53 -1.47 -2.82 -4.54
CA THR A 53 -0.92 -3.85 -5.43
C THR A 53 -0.30 -3.24 -6.69
N PHE A 54 -0.95 -2.23 -7.27
CA PHE A 54 -0.39 -1.48 -8.40
C PHE A 54 0.91 -0.76 -8.03
N HIS A 55 0.92 -0.03 -6.92
CA HIS A 55 2.09 0.70 -6.44
C HIS A 55 3.30 -0.24 -6.24
N PHE A 56 3.07 -1.43 -5.72
CA PHE A 56 4.11 -2.46 -5.56
C PHE A 56 4.67 -3.01 -6.85
N ALA A 57 3.79 -3.27 -7.82
CA ALA A 57 4.24 -3.66 -9.14
C ALA A 57 5.09 -2.54 -9.78
N TYR A 58 4.74 -1.28 -9.52
CA TYR A 58 5.47 -0.11 -10.00
C TYR A 58 6.88 -0.02 -9.40
N GLU A 59 7.01 -0.12 -8.08
CA GLU A 59 8.30 -0.13 -7.40
C GLU A 59 9.17 -1.34 -7.79
N ASP A 60 8.60 -2.55 -7.82
CA ASP A 60 9.31 -3.77 -8.23
C ASP A 60 9.85 -3.66 -9.67
N ALA A 61 9.08 -3.09 -10.59
CA ALA A 61 9.48 -2.87 -11.97
C ALA A 61 10.63 -1.85 -12.07
N TRP A 62 10.55 -0.75 -11.29
CA TRP A 62 11.61 0.23 -11.25
C TRP A 62 12.90 -0.36 -10.66
N LEU A 63 12.82 -1.11 -9.56
CA LEU A 63 13.96 -1.80 -8.96
C LEU A 63 14.57 -2.82 -9.94
N ALA A 64 13.73 -3.51 -10.72
CA ALA A 64 14.18 -4.49 -11.73
C ALA A 64 15.02 -3.83 -12.80
N LYS A 65 14.51 -2.72 -13.34
CA LYS A 65 15.11 -1.96 -14.44
C LYS A 65 16.50 -1.45 -14.07
N HIS A 66 16.70 -1.10 -12.80
CA HIS A 66 17.95 -0.53 -12.29
C HIS A 66 18.87 -1.56 -11.60
N GLY A 67 18.46 -2.84 -11.55
CA GLY A 67 19.30 -3.92 -11.00
C GLY A 67 19.43 -3.91 -9.48
N TYR A 68 18.46 -3.33 -8.76
CA TYR A 68 18.43 -3.33 -7.30
C TYR A 68 17.92 -4.67 -6.74
N PRO A 69 18.34 -5.07 -5.52
CA PRO A 69 17.77 -6.23 -4.83
C PRO A 69 16.26 -6.04 -4.59
N ARG A 70 15.47 -7.08 -4.86
CA ARG A 70 13.99 -7.03 -4.77
C ARG A 70 13.37 -8.04 -3.81
N ASN A 71 14.19 -8.92 -3.22
CA ASN A 71 13.67 -10.06 -2.48
C ASN A 71 12.89 -9.63 -1.24
N GLU A 72 13.42 -8.67 -0.47
CA GLU A 72 12.75 -8.16 0.74
C GLU A 72 11.46 -7.40 0.39
N HIS A 73 11.51 -6.51 -0.60
CA HIS A 73 10.33 -5.77 -1.07
C HIS A 73 9.22 -6.72 -1.55
N ARG A 74 9.54 -7.73 -2.38
CA ARG A 74 8.58 -8.74 -2.82
C ARG A 74 8.00 -9.56 -1.68
N MET A 75 8.82 -9.94 -0.70
CA MET A 75 8.36 -10.67 0.47
C MET A 75 7.36 -9.84 1.30
N GLU A 76 7.59 -8.54 1.42
CA GLU A 76 6.67 -7.63 2.09
C GLU A 76 5.33 -7.52 1.35
N CYS A 77 5.38 -7.37 0.02
CA CYS A 77 4.20 -7.32 -0.83
C CYS A 77 3.35 -8.60 -0.75
N VAL A 78 4.01 -9.78 -0.77
CA VAL A 78 3.32 -11.07 -0.63
C VAL A 78 2.65 -11.19 0.73
N ARG A 79 3.38 -10.87 1.81
CA ARG A 79 2.82 -10.92 3.18
C ARG A 79 1.63 -9.99 3.35
N PHE A 80 1.65 -8.84 2.69
CA PHE A 80 0.50 -7.93 2.68
C PHE A 80 -0.72 -8.54 2.02
N ALA A 81 -0.58 -9.01 0.78
CA ALA A 81 -1.66 -9.60 0.02
C ALA A 81 -2.28 -10.81 0.74
N GLU A 82 -1.44 -11.67 1.35
CA GLU A 82 -1.89 -12.80 2.18
C GLU A 82 -2.68 -12.33 3.40
N SER A 83 -2.12 -11.41 4.19
CA SER A 83 -2.77 -10.91 5.41
C SER A 83 -4.12 -10.24 5.11
N LEU A 84 -4.17 -9.48 4.02
CA LEU A 84 -5.36 -8.78 3.57
C LEU A 84 -6.43 -9.74 3.05
N SER A 85 -6.02 -10.76 2.29
CA SER A 85 -6.90 -11.86 1.88
C SER A 85 -7.52 -12.57 3.08
N ASP A 86 -6.72 -12.87 4.10
CA ASP A 86 -7.19 -13.57 5.28
C ASP A 86 -8.13 -12.71 6.13
N ILE A 87 -7.81 -11.43 6.29
CA ILE A 87 -8.68 -10.48 6.98
C ILE A 87 -10.01 -10.30 6.23
N ARG A 88 -9.99 -10.23 4.89
CA ARG A 88 -11.21 -10.16 4.06
C ARG A 88 -12.09 -11.41 4.24
N LYS A 89 -11.49 -12.61 4.34
CA LYS A 89 -12.21 -13.87 4.62
C LYS A 89 -12.79 -13.91 6.05
N GLU A 90 -12.10 -13.34 7.03
CA GLU A 90 -12.60 -13.28 8.41
C GLU A 90 -13.79 -12.32 8.51
N TYR A 91 -13.71 -11.21 7.80
CA TYR A 91 -14.75 -10.19 7.74
C TYR A 91 -16.02 -10.63 6.98
N THR A 92 -15.88 -11.19 5.78
CA THR A 92 -17.04 -11.70 4.99
C THR A 92 -17.81 -12.80 5.72
N GLY A 93 -17.18 -13.48 6.68
CA GLY A 93 -17.85 -14.42 7.59
C GLY A 93 -18.47 -13.78 8.83
N GLY A 94 -18.47 -12.44 8.96
CA GLY A 94 -18.98 -11.69 10.10
C GLY A 94 -18.15 -11.82 11.39
N ARG A 95 -16.90 -12.32 11.30
CA ARG A 95 -16.10 -12.69 12.48
C ARG A 95 -15.26 -11.54 13.04
N LYS A 96 -15.05 -10.47 12.28
CA LYS A 96 -14.28 -9.29 12.71
C LYS A 96 -14.95 -7.96 12.34
N PRO A 97 -14.86 -6.93 13.20
CA PRO A 97 -15.28 -5.57 12.87
C PRO A 97 -14.45 -4.95 11.75
N ILE A 98 -15.08 -4.16 10.87
CA ILE A 98 -14.44 -3.41 9.79
C ILE A 98 -13.32 -2.46 10.29
N VAL A 99 -13.44 -1.94 11.51
CA VAL A 99 -12.44 -1.06 12.13
C VAL A 99 -11.12 -1.78 12.41
N GLU A 100 -11.16 -3.09 12.71
CA GLU A 100 -9.94 -3.88 12.90
C GLU A 100 -9.19 -4.06 11.58
N ILE A 101 -9.92 -4.22 10.47
CA ILE A 101 -9.35 -4.29 9.11
C ILE A 101 -8.63 -3.00 8.78
N LEU A 102 -9.30 -1.85 8.95
CA LEU A 102 -8.70 -0.56 8.66
C LEU A 102 -7.51 -0.25 9.56
N THR A 103 -7.55 -0.68 10.82
CA THR A 103 -6.41 -0.55 11.74
C THR A 103 -5.22 -1.39 11.29
N PHE A 104 -5.47 -2.60 10.79
CA PHE A 104 -4.43 -3.45 10.21
C PHE A 104 -3.81 -2.82 8.96
N VAL A 105 -4.65 -2.41 8.01
CA VAL A 105 -4.20 -1.79 6.75
C VAL A 105 -3.41 -0.51 7.06
N LYS A 106 -3.88 0.32 7.99
CA LYS A 106 -3.13 1.50 8.46
C LYS A 106 -1.73 1.17 8.96
N LYS A 107 -1.63 0.20 9.88
CA LYS A 107 -0.33 -0.20 10.45
C LYS A 107 0.61 -0.66 9.35
N TRP A 108 0.09 -1.40 8.39
CA TRP A 108 0.88 -1.92 7.30
C TRP A 108 1.30 -0.82 6.32
N VAL A 109 0.40 0.06 5.85
CA VAL A 109 0.74 1.17 4.94
C VAL A 109 1.78 2.07 5.61
N THR A 110 1.61 2.35 6.90
CA THR A 110 2.58 3.16 7.66
C THR A 110 3.92 2.45 7.78
N ALA A 111 3.95 1.14 8.02
CA ALA A 111 5.19 0.37 8.10
C ALA A 111 5.91 0.30 6.75
N HIS A 112 5.16 0.18 5.66
CA HIS A 112 5.69 0.18 4.30
C HIS A 112 6.36 1.52 3.97
N ILE A 113 5.62 2.63 4.13
CA ILE A 113 6.12 4.00 3.89
C ILE A 113 7.32 4.32 4.82
N ALA A 114 7.28 3.86 6.07
CA ALA A 114 8.32 4.12 7.06
C ALA A 114 9.53 3.17 6.97
N SER A 115 9.45 2.11 6.18
CA SER A 115 10.54 1.18 5.92
C SER A 115 11.19 1.58 4.60
N PRO A 116 12.21 2.46 4.63
CA PRO A 116 12.85 2.94 3.42
C PRO A 116 13.86 1.87 3.01
N TYR A 117 13.38 0.73 2.53
CA TYR A 117 14.28 -0.28 1.98
C TYR A 117 14.95 0.30 0.73
N PRO A 118 16.27 0.11 0.60
CA PRO A 118 17.16 1.21 0.38
C PRO A 118 17.23 1.42 -1.11
N LEU A 119 16.71 2.53 -1.57
CA LEU A 119 17.18 3.07 -2.83
C LEU A 119 18.64 3.48 -2.61
N PRO A 120 19.62 2.72 -3.12
CA PRO A 120 21.01 3.13 -3.04
C PRO A 120 21.14 4.40 -3.86
N ALA A 121 21.95 5.34 -3.37
CA ALA A 121 22.28 6.52 -4.16
C ALA A 121 22.73 6.10 -5.57
N PRO A 122 22.34 6.84 -6.62
CA PRO A 122 22.74 6.52 -7.98
C PRO A 122 24.27 6.34 -8.06
N ARG A 123 24.72 5.30 -8.77
CA ARG A 123 26.16 5.05 -9.00
C ARG A 123 26.76 6.08 -9.96
#